data_AF-A0AAD8YG01-F1
#
_entry.id   AF-A0AAD8YG01-F1
#
_cell.length_a   1.000
_cell.length_b   1.000
_cell.length_c   1.000
_cell.angle_alpha   90.00
_cell.angle_beta   90.00
_cell.angle_gamma   90.00
#
_symmetry.space_group_name_H-M   'P 1'
#
loop_
_entity.id
_entity.type
_entity.pdbx_description
1 polymer ?
#
loop_
_entity_poly.entity_id
_entity_poly.type
_entity_poly.pdbx_seq_one_letter_code
_entity_poly.pdbx_strand_id
1 'polypeptide(L)'
;MNCLIGSHFCPCSHHHSPRSRHSNSQLPSEKNSKNTSRKMSLRPSTAAAIQDMPPPGGYKKLDFARYIPDRGPKGWQLWVGATTLVMYGYYQVGKTNQARIQQKMQERKVRYALAPLMQAEADREYMERELVNLRREAEIMKDVTDLKGNPWVPGSSQYFGGQWMPRKVSYFMRHQG
;
A
#
# COMPACT_ATOMS: atom_id res chain seq x y z
N MET A 1 17.37 -12.09 7.66
CA MET A 1 17.65 -13.21 8.59
C MET A 1 16.38 -13.41 9.39
N ASN A 2 15.42 -14.19 8.87
CA ASN A 2 15.21 -15.64 9.11
C ASN A 2 15.15 -15.92 10.62
N CYS A 3 14.13 -16.53 11.22
CA CYS A 3 13.45 -17.79 10.90
C CYS A 3 12.40 -17.98 12.05
N LEU A 4 11.12 -18.39 11.89
CA LEU A 4 10.54 -19.76 11.77
C LEU A 4 9.04 -19.59 12.14
N ILE A 5 8.06 -19.98 11.33
CA ILE A 5 7.39 -21.29 11.27
C ILE A 5 6.95 -21.80 12.66
N GLY A 6 5.63 -21.85 12.88
CA GLY A 6 5.02 -22.41 14.09
C GLY A 6 3.50 -22.57 13.93
N SER A 7 3.12 -23.50 13.06
CA SER A 7 1.76 -24.02 12.90
C SER A 7 1.30 -24.74 14.17
N HIS A 8 0.24 -24.24 14.82
CA HIS A 8 -0.54 -25.04 15.76
C HIS A 8 -2.02 -25.00 15.41
N PHE A 9 -2.40 -26.01 14.62
CA PHE A 9 -3.70 -26.66 14.66
C PHE A 9 -4.07 -26.98 16.12
N CYS A 10 -5.25 -26.52 16.56
CA CYS A 10 -5.90 -27.05 17.77
C CYS A 10 -7.30 -27.53 17.36
N PRO A 11 -7.60 -28.85 17.40
CA PRO A 11 -8.92 -29.36 17.06
C PRO A 11 -9.85 -29.36 18.28
N CYS A 12 -11.13 -29.02 18.01
CA CYS A 12 -12.34 -29.55 18.64
C CYS A 12 -12.36 -29.78 20.15
N SER A 13 -12.87 -28.79 20.91
CA SER A 13 -13.44 -29.04 22.24
C SER A 13 -14.94 -29.33 22.11
N HIS A 14 -15.27 -30.62 22.16
CA HIS A 14 -16.62 -31.14 22.35
C HIS A 14 -17.17 -30.66 23.71
N HIS A 15 -18.19 -29.79 23.70
CA HIS A 15 -19.02 -29.56 24.87
C HIS A 15 -19.96 -30.77 25.06
N HIS A 16 -19.49 -31.76 25.81
CA HIS A 16 -20.35 -32.80 26.40
C HIS A 16 -21.12 -32.18 27.57
N SER A 17 -22.44 -32.05 27.41
CA SER A 17 -23.35 -31.85 28.54
C SER A 17 -23.62 -33.21 29.22
N PRO A 18 -23.49 -33.32 30.56
CA PRO A 18 -23.89 -34.53 31.27
C PRO A 18 -25.41 -34.54 31.39
N ARG A 19 -26.08 -35.34 30.55
CA ARG A 19 -27.50 -35.64 30.73
C ARG A 19 -27.64 -36.61 31.91
N SER A 20 -28.08 -36.09 33.05
CA SER A 20 -28.44 -36.88 34.23
C SER A 20 -29.48 -37.93 33.85
N ARG A 21 -29.05 -39.18 33.89
CA ARG A 21 -29.85 -40.37 33.62
C ARG A 21 -30.53 -40.76 34.92
N HIS A 22 -31.63 -40.11 35.27
CA HIS A 22 -32.52 -40.67 36.29
C HIS A 22 -33.33 -41.78 35.65
N SER A 23 -32.87 -43.00 35.92
CA SER A 23 -33.58 -44.25 35.72
C SER A 23 -34.85 -44.22 36.57
N ASN A 24 -35.99 -43.94 35.93
CA ASN A 24 -37.30 -44.27 36.47
C ASN A 24 -38.11 -44.96 35.38
N SER A 25 -37.69 -46.18 35.06
CA SER A 25 -38.55 -47.16 34.42
C SER A 25 -38.76 -48.27 35.43
N GLN A 26 -39.78 -48.08 36.28
CA GLN A 26 -40.45 -49.22 36.89
C GLN A 26 -40.88 -50.11 35.71
N LEU A 27 -40.21 -51.24 35.57
CA LEU A 27 -40.69 -52.35 34.78
C LEU A 27 -42.08 -52.69 35.34
N PRO A 28 -43.17 -52.64 34.54
CA PRO A 28 -44.39 -53.30 35.00
C PRO A 28 -44.05 -54.78 35.14
N SER A 29 -44.16 -55.27 36.37
CA SER A 29 -43.97 -56.65 36.75
C SER A 29 -44.61 -57.56 35.72
N GLU A 30 -43.79 -58.46 35.20
CA GLU A 30 -44.12 -59.73 34.57
C GLU A 30 -45.53 -60.19 34.96
N LYS A 31 -46.51 -59.92 34.09
CA LYS A 31 -47.86 -60.45 34.25
C LYS A 31 -47.75 -61.94 33.97
N ASN A 32 -47.54 -62.66 35.06
CA ASN A 32 -47.56 -64.10 35.22
C ASN A 32 -48.53 -64.72 34.20
N SER A 33 -47.93 -65.33 33.18
CA SER A 33 -48.58 -66.18 32.19
C SER A 33 -49.18 -67.37 32.93
N LYS A 34 -50.37 -67.19 33.49
CA LYS A 34 -51.21 -68.29 33.95
C LYS A 34 -51.89 -68.88 32.73
N ASN A 35 -51.12 -69.75 32.08
CA ASN A 35 -51.55 -70.79 31.18
C ASN A 35 -52.82 -71.46 31.74
N THR A 36 -53.97 -71.00 31.26
CA THR A 36 -55.27 -71.63 31.57
C THR A 36 -56.08 -71.68 30.28
N SER A 37 -56.41 -72.91 29.89
CA SER A 37 -57.23 -73.31 28.76
C SER A 37 -56.51 -73.43 27.41
N ARG A 38 -56.00 -74.66 27.16
CA ARG A 38 -55.96 -75.24 25.82
C ARG A 38 -57.35 -75.11 25.19
N LYS A 39 -57.50 -74.20 24.23
CA LYS A 39 -58.57 -74.23 23.23
C LYS A 39 -57.92 -74.49 21.88
N MET A 40 -58.19 -75.66 21.31
CA MET A 40 -57.79 -76.08 19.96
C MET A 40 -58.63 -75.34 18.90
N SER A 41 -58.54 -74.02 18.87
CA SER A 41 -58.83 -73.20 17.69
C SER A 41 -58.16 -71.84 17.88
N LEU A 42 -57.14 -71.56 17.06
CA LEU A 42 -56.57 -70.22 16.98
C LEU A 42 -57.64 -69.32 16.34
N ARG A 43 -58.38 -68.57 17.15
CA ARG A 43 -59.14 -67.43 16.63
C ARG A 43 -58.14 -66.45 16.00
N PRO A 44 -58.45 -65.82 14.84
CA PRO A 44 -57.61 -64.74 14.34
C PRO A 44 -57.50 -63.69 15.45
N SER A 45 -56.26 -63.34 15.80
CA SER A 45 -55.99 -62.34 16.83
C SER A 45 -56.72 -61.05 16.47
N THR A 46 -57.62 -60.60 17.34
CA THR A 46 -58.32 -59.32 17.20
C THR A 46 -57.42 -58.12 17.52
N ALA A 47 -56.13 -58.34 17.83
CA ALA A 47 -55.16 -57.27 17.99
C ALA A 47 -54.92 -56.60 16.64
N ALA A 48 -55.04 -55.26 16.61
CA ALA A 48 -54.80 -54.48 15.41
C ALA A 48 -53.38 -54.73 14.87
N ALA A 49 -53.24 -54.75 13.54
CA ALA A 49 -51.93 -54.84 12.89
C ALA A 49 -51.07 -53.64 13.35
N ILE A 50 -49.88 -53.92 13.89
CA ILE A 50 -48.91 -52.88 14.25
C ILE A 50 -48.33 -52.35 12.94
N GLN A 51 -48.93 -51.27 12.46
CA GLN A 51 -48.51 -50.57 11.26
C GLN A 51 -47.61 -49.40 11.67
N ASP A 52 -46.49 -49.22 10.98
CA ASP A 52 -45.63 -48.05 11.17
C ASP A 52 -46.39 -46.79 10.72
N MET A 53 -46.93 -46.09 11.70
CA MET A 53 -47.61 -44.81 11.52
C MET A 53 -46.70 -43.68 12.02
N PRO A 54 -46.80 -42.46 11.46
CA PRO A 54 -46.13 -41.31 12.02
C PRO A 54 -46.57 -41.12 13.48
N PRO A 55 -45.68 -40.65 14.37
CA PRO A 55 -46.01 -40.46 15.77
C PRO A 55 -47.23 -39.53 15.90
N PRO A 56 -48.11 -39.74 16.89
CA PRO A 56 -49.26 -38.88 17.12
C PRO A 56 -48.75 -37.47 17.45
N GLY A 57 -48.81 -36.56 16.47
CA GLY A 57 -48.18 -35.23 16.51
C GLY A 57 -47.40 -34.84 15.25
N GLY A 58 -47.13 -35.78 14.34
CA GLY A 58 -46.45 -35.52 13.06
C GLY A 58 -44.93 -35.31 13.19
N TYR A 59 -44.24 -35.20 12.04
CA TYR A 59 -42.81 -34.91 12.02
C TYR A 59 -42.52 -33.43 12.27
N LYS A 60 -41.31 -33.13 12.74
CA LYS A 60 -40.83 -31.76 12.86
C LYS A 60 -40.86 -31.09 11.49
N LYS A 61 -41.23 -29.81 11.46
CA LYS A 61 -41.18 -29.00 10.24
C LYS A 61 -39.73 -28.92 9.77
N LEU A 62 -39.50 -29.27 8.51
CA LEU A 62 -38.22 -29.13 7.85
C LEU A 62 -38.22 -27.81 7.10
N ASP A 63 -37.18 -27.01 7.30
CA ASP A 63 -37.01 -25.75 6.57
C ASP A 63 -36.44 -26.07 5.18
N PHE A 64 -37.29 -26.00 4.15
CA PHE A 64 -36.90 -26.28 2.77
C PHE A 64 -36.27 -25.06 2.06
N ALA A 65 -36.35 -23.88 2.69
CA ALA A 65 -35.85 -22.63 2.12
C ALA A 65 -34.32 -22.52 2.26
N ARG A 66 -33.68 -21.93 1.24
CA ARG A 66 -32.24 -21.64 1.29
C ARG A 66 -31.96 -20.52 2.29
N TYR A 67 -31.16 -20.82 3.32
CA TYR A 67 -30.68 -19.81 4.26
C TYR A 67 -29.41 -19.14 3.72
N ILE A 68 -29.53 -17.91 3.20
CA ILE A 68 -28.38 -17.04 2.91
C ILE A 68 -28.36 -15.94 3.97
N PRO A 69 -27.41 -15.98 4.91
CA PRO A 69 -27.25 -14.88 5.85
C PRO A 69 -26.64 -13.67 5.13
N ASP A 70 -27.19 -12.48 5.36
CA ASP A 70 -26.59 -11.22 4.96
C ASP A 70 -25.30 -10.99 5.76
N ARG A 71 -24.17 -11.46 5.24
CA ARG A 71 -22.86 -11.31 5.85
C ARG A 71 -22.18 -10.05 5.30
N GLY A 72 -21.88 -9.10 6.18
CA GLY A 72 -21.03 -7.95 5.89
C GLY A 72 -21.61 -6.61 6.33
N PRO A 73 -20.78 -5.55 6.33
CA PRO A 73 -21.25 -4.19 6.58
C PRO A 73 -22.17 -3.73 5.45
N LYS A 74 -23.15 -2.89 5.80
CA LYS A 74 -24.07 -2.30 4.82
C LYS A 74 -23.28 -1.39 3.87
N GLY A 75 -23.72 -1.26 2.61
CA GLY A 75 -23.00 -0.49 1.59
C GLY A 75 -22.66 0.95 1.99
N TRP A 76 -23.54 1.63 2.73
CA TRP A 76 -23.27 2.98 3.24
C TRP A 76 -22.13 3.02 4.27
N GLN A 77 -21.97 1.97 5.07
CA GLN A 77 -20.89 1.86 6.06
C GLN A 77 -19.52 1.75 5.37
N LEU A 78 -19.47 1.04 4.24
CA LEU A 78 -18.27 0.96 3.40
C LEU A 78 -17.90 2.33 2.82
N TRP A 79 -18.88 3.07 2.32
CA TRP A 79 -18.65 4.44 1.81
C TRP A 79 -18.15 5.37 2.90
N VAL A 80 -18.78 5.38 4.07
CA VAL A 80 -18.33 6.19 5.22
C VAL A 80 -16.90 5.83 5.60
N GLY A 81 -16.59 4.53 5.76
CA GLY A 81 -15.24 4.07 6.10
C GLY A 81 -14.19 4.50 5.06
N ALA A 82 -14.49 4.33 3.77
CA ALA A 82 -13.61 4.73 2.69
C ALA A 82 -13.38 6.25 2.67
N THR A 83 -14.44 7.05 2.76
CA THR A 83 -14.35 8.51 2.75
C THR A 83 -13.58 9.03 3.96
N THR A 84 -13.81 8.49 5.16
CA THR A 84 -13.06 8.88 6.36
C THR A 84 -11.58 8.56 6.23
N LEU A 85 -11.22 7.39 5.72
CA LEU A 85 -9.83 7.00 5.50
C LEU A 85 -9.13 7.93 4.50
N VAL A 86 -9.79 8.24 3.38
CA VAL A 86 -9.26 9.16 2.37
C VAL A 86 -9.08 10.56 2.94
N MET A 87 -10.10 11.10 3.63
CA MET A 87 -10.02 12.43 4.27
C MET A 87 -8.85 12.51 5.26
N TYR A 88 -8.66 11.49 6.08
CA TYR A 88 -7.54 11.42 7.01
C TYR A 88 -6.18 11.35 6.30
N GLY A 89 -6.08 10.58 5.21
CA GLY A 89 -4.89 10.51 4.37
C GLY A 89 -4.49 11.88 3.81
N TYR A 90 -5.46 12.62 3.26
CA TYR A 90 -5.22 13.97 2.72
C TYR A 90 -4.80 14.97 3.81
N TYR A 91 -5.36 14.88 5.02
CA TYR A 91 -4.94 15.70 6.15
C TYR A 91 -3.45 15.50 6.48
N GLN A 92 -2.99 14.25 6.55
CA GLN A 92 -1.59 13.94 6.82
C GLN A 92 -0.68 14.39 5.67
N VAL A 93 -1.08 14.19 4.41
CA VAL A 93 -0.34 14.69 3.26
C VAL A 93 -0.20 16.20 3.32
N GLY A 94 -1.25 16.94 3.65
CA GLY A 94 -1.22 18.40 3.82
C GLY A 94 -0.16 18.85 4.84
N LYS A 95 -0.12 18.22 6.02
CA LYS A 95 0.90 18.50 7.04
C LYS A 95 2.32 18.22 6.55
N THR A 96 2.55 17.07 5.90
CA THR A 96 3.88 16.73 5.38
C THR A 96 4.32 17.67 4.26
N ASN A 97 3.40 18.14 3.42
CA ASN A 97 3.71 19.09 2.36
C ASN A 97 4.15 20.44 2.90
N GLN A 98 3.50 20.95 3.96
CA GLN A 98 3.94 22.17 4.64
C GLN A 98 5.36 22.03 5.18
N ALA A 99 5.68 20.92 5.84
CA ALA A 99 7.03 20.64 6.33
C ALA A 99 8.08 20.58 5.19
N ARG A 100 7.77 19.90 4.08
CA ARG A 100 8.65 19.85 2.90
C ARG A 100 8.87 21.22 2.27
N ILE A 101 7.85 22.06 2.22
CA ILE A 101 7.97 23.44 1.72
C ILE A 101 8.90 24.23 2.63
N GLN A 102 8.75 24.12 3.95
CA GLN A 102 9.64 24.79 4.91
C GLN A 102 11.10 24.35 4.75
N GLN A 103 11.36 23.04 4.60
CA GLN A 103 12.70 22.51 4.32
C GLN A 103 13.28 23.10 3.02
N LYS A 104 12.53 23.08 1.92
CA LYS A 104 12.97 23.67 0.65
C LYS A 104 13.23 25.17 0.76
N MET A 105 12.44 25.90 1.55
CA MET A 105 12.67 27.32 1.80
C MET A 105 13.96 27.56 2.60
N GLN A 106 14.28 26.70 3.58
CA GLN A 106 15.53 26.76 4.31
C GLN A 106 16.73 26.50 3.39
N GLU A 107 16.68 25.44 2.56
CA GLU A 107 17.73 25.15 1.58
C GLU A 107 17.95 26.31 0.60
N ARG A 108 16.87 26.93 0.11
CA ARG A 108 16.96 28.11 -0.78
C ARG A 108 17.60 29.31 -0.07
N LYS A 109 17.23 29.58 1.18
CA LYS A 109 17.85 30.65 1.98
C LYS A 109 19.35 30.44 2.13
N VAL A 110 19.78 29.21 2.41
CA VAL A 110 21.21 28.87 2.50
C VAL A 110 21.90 29.07 1.14
N ARG A 111 21.29 28.62 0.05
CA ARG A 111 21.85 28.83 -1.30
C ARG A 111 21.96 30.31 -1.65
N TYR A 112 20.95 31.13 -1.36
CA TYR A 112 21.02 32.57 -1.62
C TYR A 112 22.08 33.27 -0.77
N ALA A 113 22.30 32.83 0.46
CA ALA A 113 23.37 33.36 1.30
C ALA A 113 24.77 33.05 0.73
N LEU A 114 24.96 31.86 0.12
CA LEU A 114 26.24 31.43 -0.46
C LEU A 114 26.45 31.88 -1.92
N ALA A 115 25.38 32.15 -2.66
CA ALA A 115 25.42 32.55 -4.07
C ALA A 115 26.39 33.71 -4.37
N PRO A 116 26.42 34.83 -3.62
CA PRO A 116 27.33 35.93 -3.95
C PRO A 116 28.81 35.56 -3.78
N LEU A 117 29.14 34.68 -2.83
CA LEU A 117 30.51 34.20 -2.64
C LEU A 117 30.95 33.33 -3.83
N MET A 118 30.11 32.35 -4.19
CA MET A 118 30.38 31.47 -5.34
C MET A 118 30.44 32.25 -6.66
N GLN A 119 29.60 33.27 -6.82
CA GLN A 119 29.63 34.14 -8.00
C GLN A 119 30.94 34.92 -8.07
N ALA A 120 31.42 35.47 -6.95
CA ALA A 120 32.69 36.20 -6.92
C ALA A 120 33.90 35.30 -7.26
N GLU A 121 33.90 34.04 -6.80
CA GLU A 121 34.94 33.07 -7.18
C GLU A 121 34.86 32.70 -8.67
N ALA A 122 33.66 32.47 -9.19
CA ALA A 122 33.45 32.18 -10.60
C ALA A 122 33.86 33.36 -11.51
N ASP A 123 33.57 34.60 -11.10
CA ASP A 123 33.96 35.80 -11.83
C ASP A 123 35.49 35.96 -11.86
N ARG A 124 36.19 35.69 -10.75
CA ARG A 124 37.67 35.67 -10.71
C ARG A 124 38.24 34.64 -11.67
N GLU A 125 37.74 33.40 -11.60
CA GLU A 125 38.19 32.34 -12.49
C GLU A 125 37.92 32.69 -13.97
N TYR A 126 36.76 33.27 -14.27
CA TYR A 126 36.43 33.71 -15.62
C TYR A 126 37.42 34.77 -16.14
N MET A 127 37.76 35.77 -15.33
CA MET A 127 38.73 36.80 -15.71
C MET A 127 40.12 36.22 -15.99
N GLU A 128 40.58 35.26 -15.18
CA GLU A 128 41.86 34.57 -15.41
C GLU A 128 41.86 33.81 -16.75
N ARG A 129 40.77 33.11 -17.06
CA ARG A 129 40.61 32.40 -18.35
C ARG A 129 40.64 33.37 -19.52
N GLU A 130 39.92 34.48 -19.42
CA GLU A 130 39.88 35.50 -20.46
C GLU A 130 41.26 36.13 -20.68
N LEU A 131 42.00 36.44 -19.62
CA LEU A 131 43.36 36.97 -19.74
C LEU A 131 44.29 36.01 -20.48
N VAL A 132 44.20 34.70 -20.21
CA VAL A 132 44.99 33.69 -20.92
C VAL A 132 44.58 33.60 -22.40
N ASN A 133 43.28 33.63 -22.68
CA ASN A 133 42.77 33.57 -24.05
C ASN A 133 43.19 34.81 -24.86
N LEU A 134 43.08 36.00 -24.28
CA LEU A 134 43.46 37.26 -24.92
C LEU A 134 44.97 37.33 -25.20
N ARG A 135 45.81 36.83 -24.28
CA ARG A 135 47.26 36.72 -24.52
C ARG A 135 47.57 35.78 -25.68
N ARG A 136 46.97 34.59 -25.69
CA ARG A 136 47.12 33.62 -26.80
C ARG A 136 46.63 34.19 -28.12
N GLU A 137 45.49 34.87 -28.12
CA GLU A 137 44.93 35.51 -29.31
C GLU A 137 45.89 36.57 -29.85
N ALA A 138 46.44 37.43 -28.97
CA ALA A 138 47.42 38.44 -29.36
C ALA A 138 48.71 37.83 -29.95
N GLU A 139 49.21 36.74 -29.36
CA GLU A 139 50.40 36.03 -29.85
C GLU A 139 50.17 35.38 -31.23
N ILE A 140 49.02 34.74 -31.44
CA ILE A 140 48.70 34.00 -32.66
C ILE A 140 48.30 34.96 -33.80
N MET A 141 47.59 36.06 -33.50
CA MET A 141 47.00 36.96 -34.51
C MET A 141 47.85 38.18 -34.86
N LYS A 142 49.08 38.31 -34.32
CA LYS A 142 49.96 39.47 -34.52
C LYS A 142 50.23 39.84 -35.99
N ASP A 143 50.25 38.86 -36.89
CA ASP A 143 50.62 39.04 -38.30
C ASP A 143 49.40 39.10 -39.24
N VAL A 144 48.18 39.08 -38.70
CA VAL A 144 46.93 39.01 -39.49
C VAL A 144 46.34 40.40 -39.71
N THR A 145 46.04 40.72 -40.98
CA THR A 145 45.34 41.94 -41.37
C THR A 145 44.01 41.63 -42.07
N ASP A 146 43.00 42.44 -41.83
CA ASP A 146 41.70 42.34 -42.48
C ASP A 146 41.77 42.67 -43.98
N LEU A 147 40.72 42.30 -44.74
CA LEU A 147 40.53 42.67 -46.15
C LEU A 147 40.58 44.19 -46.42
N LYS A 148 40.35 44.99 -45.38
CA LYS A 148 40.39 46.47 -45.42
C LYS A 148 41.74 47.05 -45.01
N GLY A 149 42.74 46.21 -44.71
CA GLY A 149 44.09 46.60 -44.30
C GLY A 149 44.25 46.96 -42.82
N ASN A 150 43.24 46.75 -41.98
CA ASN A 150 43.33 47.01 -40.54
C ASN A 150 43.98 45.83 -39.81
N PRO A 151 44.86 46.07 -38.81
CA PRO A 151 45.43 45.00 -37.99
C PRO A 151 44.38 44.42 -37.02
N TRP A 152 44.53 43.14 -36.69
CA TRP A 152 43.67 42.49 -35.70
C TRP A 152 43.79 43.12 -34.32
N VAL A 153 42.65 43.37 -33.66
CA VAL A 153 42.58 43.89 -32.28
C VAL A 153 42.14 42.76 -31.34
N PRO A 154 43.04 42.24 -30.48
CA PRO A 154 42.71 41.18 -29.54
C PRO A 154 41.55 41.59 -28.62
N GLY A 155 40.58 40.69 -28.47
CA GLY A 155 39.46 40.92 -27.55
C GLY A 155 38.38 41.87 -28.04
N SER A 156 38.43 42.31 -29.31
CA SER A 156 37.32 43.04 -29.93
C SER A 156 35.99 42.27 -29.81
N SER A 157 34.90 42.98 -29.51
CA SER A 157 33.58 42.37 -29.36
C SER A 157 32.98 42.04 -30.72
N GLN A 158 32.41 40.85 -30.88
CA GLN A 158 31.69 40.46 -32.09
C GLN A 158 30.33 41.18 -32.22
N TYR A 159 29.87 41.75 -31.11
CA TYR A 159 28.59 42.45 -31.00
C TYR A 159 28.78 43.96 -31.01
N PHE A 160 27.83 44.67 -31.60
CA PHE A 160 27.81 46.14 -31.68
C PHE A 160 27.25 46.84 -30.43
N GLY A 161 26.62 46.09 -29.52
CA GLY A 161 25.75 46.64 -28.48
C GLY A 161 26.43 47.19 -27.22
N GLY A 162 27.76 47.21 -27.12
CA GLY A 162 28.51 47.67 -25.93
C GLY A 162 28.29 46.90 -24.64
N GLN A 163 27.24 46.06 -24.58
CA GLN A 163 26.90 45.19 -23.47
C GLN A 163 27.89 44.03 -23.38
N TRP A 164 28.39 43.76 -22.18
CA TRP A 164 29.19 42.59 -21.92
C TRP A 164 28.34 41.32 -22.05
N MET A 165 28.84 40.37 -22.84
CA MET A 165 28.25 39.05 -23.02
C MET A 165 29.29 37.99 -22.63
N PRO A 166 28.91 36.93 -21.90
CA PRO A 166 29.83 35.86 -21.58
C PRO A 166 30.29 35.18 -22.87
N ARG A 167 31.59 34.93 -23.00
CA ARG A 167 32.12 34.18 -24.14
C ARG A 167 31.70 32.72 -24.03
N LYS A 168 31.63 32.05 -25.19
CA LYS A 168 31.37 30.61 -25.25
C LYS A 168 32.45 29.88 -24.45
N VAL A 169 32.03 29.05 -23.50
CA VAL A 169 32.93 28.23 -22.69
C VAL A 169 33.74 27.33 -23.63
N SER A 170 35.06 27.56 -23.67
CA SER A 170 36.03 26.72 -24.34
C SER A 170 36.74 25.83 -23.32
N TYR A 171 37.41 24.78 -23.79
CA TYR A 171 38.23 23.94 -22.92
C TYR A 171 39.38 24.77 -22.36
N PHE A 172 39.34 25.06 -21.06
CA PHE A 172 40.41 25.81 -20.41
C PHE A 172 41.62 24.91 -20.17
N MET A 173 42.56 24.91 -21.13
CA MET A 173 43.88 24.36 -20.88
C MET A 173 44.71 25.40 -20.14
N ARG A 174 44.93 25.19 -18.83
CA ARG A 174 45.88 25.98 -18.04
C ARG A 174 47.26 25.85 -18.70
N HIS A 175 47.81 26.95 -19.22
CA HIS A 175 49.15 26.94 -19.78
C HIS A 175 50.11 26.56 -18.65
N GLN A 176 50.90 25.51 -18.81
CA GLN A 176 52.07 25.32 -17.96
C GLN A 176 53.09 26.34 -18.45
N GLY A 177 53.54 27.23 -17.55
CA GLY A 177 54.59 28.20 -17.85
C GLY A 177 55.90 27.50 -18.19
#